data_AF-A0A7S0CHM2-F1
#
_entry.id   AF-A0A7S0CHM2-F1
#
_cell.length_a   1.000
_cell.length_b   1.000
_cell.length_c   1.000
_cell.angle_alpha   90.00
_cell.angle_beta   90.00
_cell.angle_gamma   90.00
#
_symmetry.space_group_name_H-M   'P 1'
#
loop_
_entity.id
_entity.type
_entity.pdbx_description
1 polymer ?
#
loop_
_entity_poly.entity_id
_entity_poly.type
_entity_poly.pdbx_seq_one_letter_code
_entity_poly.pdbx_strand_id
1 'polypeptide(L)'
;KDDAGEIFSVSGTACAGSLCDSRLKELLPPMPVLYVKAVPIQPLWEASPVGYLRGDPSIYECPVYTTTFRGPTYVFLATLKTDVPSSKWVLSAVALVLQTDD
;
A
#
# COMPACT_ATOMS: atom_id res chain seq x y z
N LYS A 1 13.90 -1.17 -15.75
CA LYS A 1 13.25 -2.50 -15.72
C LYS A 1 13.99 -3.45 -14.76
N ASP A 2 14.81 -2.92 -13.85
CA ASP A 2 15.76 -3.72 -13.04
C ASP A 2 15.85 -3.18 -11.60
N ASP A 3 14.71 -2.82 -11.00
CA ASP A 3 14.64 -2.32 -9.63
C ASP A 3 13.54 -3.04 -8.83
N ALA A 4 13.33 -4.32 -9.13
CA ALA A 4 12.60 -5.18 -8.21
C ALA A 4 13.53 -5.38 -7.01
N GLY A 5 13.42 -4.49 -6.02
CA GLY A 5 14.18 -4.56 -4.77
C GLY A 5 14.07 -5.93 -4.09
N GLU A 6 14.81 -6.12 -3.00
CA GLU A 6 14.98 -7.43 -2.35
C GLU A 6 13.69 -8.26 -2.25
N ILE A 7 13.75 -9.49 -2.76
CA ILE A 7 12.63 -10.43 -2.71
C ILE A 7 12.39 -10.82 -1.27
N PHE A 8 11.17 -10.63 -0.79
CA PHE A 8 10.75 -11.00 0.55
C PHE A 8 9.57 -11.96 0.50
N SER A 9 9.52 -12.89 1.44
CA SER A 9 8.42 -13.85 1.53
C SER A 9 7.31 -13.32 2.43
N VAL A 10 6.10 -13.19 1.90
CA VAL A 10 4.88 -12.91 2.70
C VAL A 10 4.02 -14.17 2.71
N SER A 11 3.92 -14.81 3.87
CA SER A 11 3.06 -15.99 4.07
C SER A 11 3.25 -17.09 3.00
N GLY A 12 4.52 -17.34 2.64
CA GLY A 12 4.95 -18.34 1.65
C GLY A 12 4.94 -17.89 0.19
N THR A 13 4.50 -16.66 -0.11
CA THR A 13 4.54 -16.08 -1.46
C THR A 13 5.74 -15.14 -1.59
N ALA A 14 6.53 -15.28 -2.66
CA ALA A 14 7.61 -14.35 -2.96
C ALA A 14 7.03 -13.04 -3.50
N CYS A 15 7.30 -11.94 -2.82
CA CYS A 15 6.90 -10.59 -3.18
C CYS A 15 8.15 -9.71 -3.33
N ALA A 16 8.04 -8.62 -4.09
CA ALA A 16 9.12 -7.66 -4.28
C ALA A 16 8.55 -6.24 -4.42
N GLY A 17 9.43 -5.25 -4.28
CA GLY A 17 9.09 -3.83 -4.38
C GLY A 17 8.87 -3.15 -3.03
N SER A 18 9.10 -1.85 -3.03
CA SER A 18 8.95 -0.93 -1.90
C SER A 18 8.44 0.40 -2.43
N LEU A 19 7.79 1.19 -1.58
CA LEU A 19 7.34 2.53 -1.96
C LEU A 19 8.52 3.44 -2.27
N CYS A 20 8.44 4.10 -3.43
CA CYS A 20 9.41 5.08 -3.88
C CYS A 20 8.71 6.41 -4.21
N ASP A 21 9.50 7.48 -4.27
CA ASP A 21 8.96 8.78 -4.69
C ASP A 21 8.52 8.74 -6.16
N SER A 22 7.51 9.55 -6.50
CA SER A 22 7.01 9.63 -7.87
C SER A 22 8.00 10.35 -8.79
N ARG A 23 7.88 10.08 -10.08
CA ARG A 23 8.66 10.78 -11.11
C ARG A 23 8.04 12.14 -11.39
N LEU A 24 8.89 13.10 -11.77
CA LEU A 24 8.43 14.47 -12.06
C LEU A 24 7.35 14.47 -13.17
N LYS A 25 6.26 15.19 -12.93
CA LYS A 25 5.06 15.29 -13.81
C LYS A 25 4.28 13.99 -14.02
N GLU A 26 4.53 12.96 -13.22
CA GLU A 26 3.75 11.73 -13.21
C GLU A 26 2.85 11.73 -11.96
N LEU A 27 1.57 12.11 -12.15
CA LEU A 27 0.64 12.28 -11.03
C LEU A 27 0.13 10.93 -10.49
N LEU A 28 -0.25 10.02 -11.38
CA LEU A 28 -0.80 8.70 -11.06
C LEU A 28 0.00 7.64 -11.84
N PRO A 29 1.18 7.22 -11.35
CA PRO A 29 1.93 6.16 -11.99
C PRO A 29 1.12 4.85 -11.94
N PRO A 30 1.11 4.04 -13.02
CA PRO A 30 0.46 2.74 -13.00
C PRO A 30 1.17 1.82 -12.02
N MET A 31 0.44 1.32 -11.04
CA MET A 31 0.98 0.38 -10.07
C MET A 31 1.21 -1.00 -10.71
N PRO A 32 2.24 -1.74 -10.28
CA PRO A 32 2.41 -3.12 -10.66
C PRO A 32 1.25 -3.98 -10.12
N VAL A 33 1.13 -5.20 -10.63
CA VAL A 33 0.12 -6.16 -10.16
C VAL A 33 0.32 -6.45 -8.68
N LEU A 34 -0.72 -6.18 -7.88
CA LEU A 34 -0.75 -6.44 -6.45
C LEU A 34 -1.31 -7.83 -6.18
N TYR A 35 -0.60 -8.62 -5.38
CA TYR A 35 -1.07 -9.91 -4.90
C TYR A 35 -1.81 -9.74 -3.57
N VAL A 36 -3.09 -10.16 -3.54
CA VAL A 36 -3.93 -10.12 -2.33
C VAL A 36 -4.24 -11.54 -1.88
N LYS A 37 -3.98 -11.83 -0.60
CA LYS A 37 -4.20 -13.14 0.02
C LYS A 37 -4.89 -12.97 1.36
N ALA A 38 -5.89 -13.80 1.62
CA ALA A 38 -6.48 -13.92 2.94
C ALA A 38 -5.49 -14.59 3.91
N VAL A 39 -5.30 -13.99 5.08
CA VAL A 39 -4.42 -14.48 6.16
C VAL A 39 -5.21 -14.46 7.46
N PRO A 40 -5.06 -15.46 8.35
CA PRO A 40 -5.68 -15.42 9.67
C PRO A 40 -5.18 -14.22 10.48
N ILE A 41 -6.07 -13.64 11.28
CA ILE A 41 -5.74 -12.49 12.15
C ILE A 41 -4.69 -12.93 13.18
N GLN A 42 -3.62 -12.14 13.31
CA GLN A 42 -2.59 -12.40 14.32
C GLN A 42 -2.90 -11.68 15.63
N PRO A 43 -2.53 -12.24 16.79
CA PRO A 43 -2.79 -11.61 18.10
C PRO A 43 -2.15 -10.23 18.30
N LEU A 44 -1.08 -9.92 17.55
CA LEU A 44 -0.38 -8.64 17.64
C LEU A 44 -1.08 -7.52 16.85
N TRP A 45 -2.02 -7.85 15.96
CA TRP A 45 -2.67 -6.86 15.11
C TRP A 45 -3.73 -6.08 15.90
N GLU A 46 -3.77 -4.78 15.68
CA GLU A 46 -4.70 -3.87 16.35
C GLU A 46 -6.02 -3.80 15.57
N ALA A 47 -7.14 -4.04 16.25
CA ALA A 47 -8.46 -3.89 15.67
C ALA A 47 -8.85 -2.40 15.56
N SER A 48 -9.14 -1.95 14.33
CA SER A 48 -9.52 -0.59 13.99
C SER A 48 -10.85 -0.60 13.22
N PRO A 49 -11.63 0.51 13.17
CA PRO A 49 -12.86 0.58 12.38
C PRO A 49 -12.68 0.25 10.89
N VAL A 50 -11.46 0.36 10.39
CA VAL A 50 -11.07 0.15 8.99
C VAL A 50 -10.36 -1.19 8.73
N GLY A 51 -10.25 -2.06 9.74
CA GLY A 51 -9.62 -3.38 9.61
C GLY A 51 -8.62 -3.68 10.73
N TYR A 52 -7.72 -4.63 10.50
CA TYR A 52 -6.66 -4.99 11.44
C TYR A 52 -5.33 -4.38 10.99
N LEU A 53 -4.75 -3.50 11.82
CA LEU A 53 -3.49 -2.83 11.54
C LEU A 53 -2.33 -3.65 12.07
N ARG A 54 -1.25 -3.78 11.29
CA ARG A 54 -0.12 -4.65 11.67
C ARG A 54 0.85 -4.00 12.66
N GLY A 55 0.85 -2.67 12.77
CA GLY A 55 1.74 -1.92 13.66
C GLY A 55 3.23 -2.03 13.32
N ASP A 56 3.57 -2.55 12.13
CA ASP A 56 4.95 -2.70 11.67
C ASP A 56 5.44 -1.38 11.04
N PRO A 57 6.55 -0.79 11.51
CA PRO A 57 7.08 0.46 10.98
C PRO A 57 7.57 0.36 9.52
N SER A 58 7.85 -0.86 9.04
CA SER A 58 8.23 -1.13 7.64
C SER A 58 7.03 -1.23 6.69
N ILE A 59 5.80 -1.10 7.22
CA ILE A 59 4.56 -1.15 6.47
C ILE A 59 3.86 0.20 6.55
N TYR A 60 3.44 0.68 5.39
CA TYR A 60 2.51 1.79 5.27
C TYR A 60 1.12 1.27 4.93
N GLU A 61 0.15 1.60 5.77
CA GLU A 61 -1.27 1.29 5.58
C GLU A 61 -1.88 2.31 4.62
N CYS A 62 -1.79 2.02 3.32
CA CYS A 62 -2.16 2.94 2.24
C CYS A 62 -3.66 2.89 1.94
N PRO A 63 -4.39 4.02 1.97
CA PRO A 63 -5.81 4.02 1.63
C PRO A 63 -6.05 3.73 0.15
N VAL A 64 -6.99 2.84 -0.13
CA VAL A 64 -7.42 2.46 -1.47
C VAL A 64 -8.78 3.07 -1.76
N TYR A 65 -8.89 3.75 -2.89
CA TYR A 65 -10.13 4.35 -3.40
C TYR A 65 -10.52 3.75 -4.75
N THR A 66 -11.82 3.74 -5.05
CA THR A 66 -12.28 3.32 -6.38
C THR A 66 -11.89 4.34 -7.46
N THR A 67 -12.06 5.64 -7.18
CA THR A 67 -11.85 6.72 -8.15
C THR A 67 -10.99 7.85 -7.56
N THR A 68 -10.54 8.79 -8.40
CA THR A 68 -9.67 9.89 -7.97
C THR A 68 -10.37 10.94 -7.11
N PHE A 69 -11.71 10.96 -7.09
CA PHE A 69 -12.50 11.84 -6.22
C PHE A 69 -12.23 11.61 -4.73
N ARG A 70 -11.71 10.41 -4.39
CA ARG A 70 -11.42 9.96 -3.01
C ARG A 70 -12.65 10.11 -2.11
N GLY A 71 -12.47 10.11 -0.78
CA GLY A 71 -13.53 10.37 0.20
C GLY A 71 -14.61 9.29 0.23
N PRO A 72 -15.79 9.50 -0.39
CA PRO A 72 -16.87 8.49 -0.46
C PRO A 72 -16.50 7.18 -1.15
N THR A 73 -15.41 7.14 -1.93
CA THR A 73 -14.99 5.95 -2.67
C THR A 73 -13.96 5.09 -1.94
N TYR A 74 -13.82 5.27 -0.63
CA TYR A 74 -12.92 4.47 0.21
C TYR A 74 -13.30 2.99 0.19
N VAL A 75 -12.30 2.11 0.04
CA VAL A 75 -12.51 0.66 0.01
C VAL A 75 -11.85 -0.01 1.21
N PHE A 76 -10.52 0.08 1.33
CA PHE A 76 -9.75 -0.56 2.41
C PHE A 76 -8.34 0.04 2.54
N LEU A 77 -7.57 -0.43 3.52
CA LEU A 77 -6.14 -0.12 3.68
C LEU A 77 -5.27 -1.25 3.11
N ALA A 78 -4.43 -0.93 2.12
CA ALA A 78 -3.45 -1.85 1.56
C ALA A 78 -2.12 -1.78 2.33
N THR A 79 -1.59 -2.93 2.71
CA THR A 79 -0.29 -3.02 3.40
C THR A 79 0.85 -2.92 2.38
N LEU A 80 1.46 -1.74 2.24
CA LEU A 80 2.57 -1.49 1.31
C LEU A 80 3.90 -1.45 2.07
N LYS A 81 4.93 -2.10 1.52
CA LYS A 81 6.28 -2.06 2.10
C LYS A 81 6.93 -0.69 1.89
N THR A 82 7.65 -0.21 2.90
CA THR A 82 8.41 1.04 2.86
C THR A 82 9.76 0.90 3.57
N ASP A 83 10.80 1.51 3.00
CA ASP A 83 12.12 1.59 3.61
C ASP A 83 12.33 2.90 4.41
N VAL A 84 11.38 3.84 4.32
CA VAL A 84 11.34 5.11 5.05
C VAL A 84 10.19 5.11 6.06
N PRO A 85 10.21 5.99 7.09
CA PRO A 85 9.12 6.06 8.06
C PRO A 85 7.76 6.27 7.40
N SER A 86 6.76 5.50 7.86
CA SER A 86 5.39 5.56 7.34
C SER A 86 4.78 6.97 7.39
N SER A 87 5.20 7.80 8.36
CA SER A 87 4.80 9.21 8.48
C SER A 87 5.08 10.05 7.24
N LYS A 88 6.14 9.74 6.46
CA LYS A 88 6.41 10.41 5.18
C LYS A 88 5.22 10.27 4.24
N TRP A 89 4.74 9.03 4.06
CA TRP A 89 3.66 8.72 3.12
C TRP A 89 2.30 9.21 3.61
N VAL A 90 2.07 9.20 4.94
CA VAL A 90 0.90 9.82 5.56
C VAL A 90 0.86 11.33 5.25
N LEU A 91 1.97 12.05 5.47
CA LEU A 91 2.04 13.50 5.23
C LEU A 91 1.94 13.86 3.74
N SER A 92 2.44 13.00 2.85
CA SER A 92 2.29 13.16 1.40
C SER A 92 0.91 12.75 0.86
N ALA A 93 0.00 12.28 1.73
CA ALA A 93 -1.36 11.83 1.37
C ALA A 93 -1.37 10.83 0.20
N VAL A 94 -0.42 9.89 0.22
CA VAL A 94 -0.32 8.82 -0.78
C VAL A 94 -1.55 7.92 -0.68
N ALA A 95 -2.09 7.55 -1.82
CA ALA A 95 -3.26 6.69 -1.93
C ALA A 95 -3.18 5.84 -3.19
N LEU A 96 -3.83 4.68 -3.16
CA LEU A 96 -4.08 3.87 -4.33
C LEU A 96 -5.46 4.18 -4.90
N VAL A 97 -5.56 4.16 -6.22
CA VAL A 97 -6.83 4.32 -6.93
C VAL A 97 -7.00 3.12 -7.86
N LEU A 98 -8.17 2.49 -7.84
CA LEU A 98 -8.47 1.30 -8.65
C LEU A 98 -8.79 1.66 -10.11
N GLN A 99 -9.35 2.85 -10.34
CA GLN A 99 -9.74 3.34 -11.65
C GLN A 99 -9.31 4.80 -11.86
N THR A 100 -8.64 5.05 -12.99
CA THR A 100 -8.35 6.39 -13.50
C THR A 100 -9.58 6.99 -14.17
N ASP A 101 -9.72 8.32 -14.20
CA ASP A 101 -10.90 8.99 -14.78
C ASP A 101 -10.84 9.16 -16.31
N ASP A 102 -9.79 8.62 -16.94
CA ASP A 102 -9.60 8.62 -18.40
C ASP A 102 -10.53 7.62 -19.13
#